data_AF-A0A7S3MV86-F1
#
_entry.id   AF-A0A7S3MV86-F1
#
_cell.length_a   1.000
_cell.length_b   1.000
_cell.length_c   1.000
_cell.angle_alpha   90.00
_cell.angle_beta   90.00
_cell.angle_gamma   90.00
#
_symmetry.space_group_name_H-M   'P 1'
#
loop_
_entity.id
_entity.type
_entity.pdbx_description
1 polymer ?
#
loop_
_entity_poly.entity_id
_entity_poly.type
_entity_poly.pdbx_seq_one_letter_code
_entity_poly.pdbx_strand_id
1 'polypeptide(L)'
;MEFFPQSKFLRFYSLKANGIEEKYVPIKQIIPITKYDYWCASWWCQLKQNNIIDLDMIYANQSNKEMYIFDKEGEWNDEGVYHEGLNVENTFDEATWYDEFNSDTH
;
A
#
# COMPACT_ATOMS: atom_id res chain seq x y z
N MET A 1 -12.15 2.32 1.25
CA MET A 1 -10.93 2.87 1.90
C MET A 1 -11.34 4.21 2.45
N GLU A 2 -10.97 4.52 3.68
CA GLU A 2 -11.33 5.77 4.34
C GLU A 2 -10.09 6.33 5.04
N PHE A 3 -9.85 7.62 4.83
CA PHE A 3 -8.71 8.32 5.38
C PHE A 3 -9.13 9.16 6.58
N PHE A 4 -8.45 8.97 7.70
CA PHE A 4 -8.67 9.77 8.91
C PHE A 4 -7.53 10.78 9.08
N PRO A 5 -7.67 12.02 8.56
CA PRO A 5 -6.57 13.00 8.54
C PRO A 5 -6.09 13.40 9.93
N GLN A 6 -7.00 13.47 10.91
CA GLN A 6 -6.69 13.89 12.27
C GLN A 6 -5.85 12.85 13.03
N SER A 7 -6.17 11.56 12.85
CA SER A 7 -5.50 10.47 13.54
C SER A 7 -4.34 9.87 12.74
N LYS A 8 -4.20 10.23 11.46
CA LYS A 8 -3.19 9.71 10.53
C LYS A 8 -3.28 8.20 10.29
N PHE A 9 -4.52 7.69 10.23
CA PHE A 9 -4.80 6.29 9.93
C PHE A 9 -5.59 6.15 8.63
N LEU A 10 -5.37 5.02 7.98
CA LEU A 10 -6.12 4.55 6.85
C LEU A 10 -6.94 3.32 7.26
N ARG A 11 -8.23 3.33 6.97
CA ARG A 11 -9.14 2.21 7.22
C ARG A 11 -9.58 1.58 5.91
N PHE A 12 -9.50 0.26 5.80
CA PHE A 12 -10.02 -0.46 4.64
C PHE A 12 -10.32 -1.91 4.99
N TYR A 13 -11.21 -2.53 4.20
CA TYR A 13 -11.48 -3.96 4.29
C TYR A 13 -10.55 -4.71 3.35
N SER A 14 -9.90 -5.74 3.86
CA SER A 14 -9.03 -6.63 3.09
C SER A 14 -9.57 -8.05 3.10
N LEU A 15 -9.54 -8.71 1.95
CA LEU A 15 -9.92 -10.11 1.83
C LEU A 15 -8.70 -11.00 2.12
N LYS A 16 -8.81 -11.85 3.14
CA LYS A 16 -7.85 -12.90 3.46
C LYS A 16 -8.48 -14.27 3.23
N ALA A 17 -7.65 -15.32 3.24
CA ALA A 17 -8.12 -16.71 3.15
C ALA A 17 -9.17 -17.07 4.23
N ASN A 18 -9.14 -16.38 5.37
CA ASN A 18 -10.06 -16.58 6.49
C ASN A 18 -11.30 -15.67 6.46
N GLY A 19 -11.48 -14.85 5.41
CA GLY A 19 -12.61 -13.93 5.26
C GLY A 19 -12.20 -12.46 5.14
N ILE A 20 -13.19 -11.58 5.31
CA ILE A 20 -13.01 -10.13 5.22
C ILE A 20 -12.57 -9.61 6.58
N GLU A 21 -11.44 -8.90 6.61
CA GLU A 21 -10.89 -8.26 7.81
C GLU A 21 -10.82 -6.74 7.62
N GLU A 22 -11.26 -5.99 8.64
CA GLU A 22 -11.06 -4.55 8.71
C GLU A 22 -9.64 -4.22 9.21
N LYS A 23 -8.91 -3.42 8.45
CA LYS A 23 -7.55 -2.97 8.81
C LYS A 23 -7.53 -1.47 9.10
N TYR A 24 -6.81 -1.11 10.16
CA TYR A 24 -6.43 0.25 10.49
C TYR A 24 -4.91 0.36 10.40
N VAL A 25 -4.42 1.06 9.39
CA VAL A 25 -2.98 1.14 9.11
C VAL A 25 -2.52 2.59 9.24
N PRO A 26 -1.46 2.88 10.01
CA PRO A 26 -0.88 4.22 10.08
C PRO A 26 -0.35 4.64 8.71
N ILE A 27 -0.60 5.89 8.30
CA ILE A 27 -0.15 6.42 7.00
C ILE A 27 1.37 6.29 6.83
N LYS A 28 2.13 6.53 7.90
CA LYS A 28 3.59 6.42 7.90
C LYS A 28 4.11 5.05 7.50
N GLN A 29 3.28 4.00 7.61
CA GLN A 29 3.67 2.64 7.28
C GLN A 29 3.21 2.23 5.89
N ILE A 30 2.45 3.07 5.18
CA ILE A 30 1.94 2.80 3.84
C ILE A 30 2.67 3.67 2.85
N ILE A 31 3.19 3.04 1.81
CA ILE A 31 3.70 3.73 0.63
C ILE A 31 2.92 3.28 -0.61
N PRO A 32 2.51 4.23 -1.47
CA PRO A 32 2.06 3.86 -2.80
C PRO A 32 3.25 3.26 -3.57
N ILE A 33 2.99 2.18 -4.31
CA ILE A 33 4.01 1.52 -5.14
C ILE A 33 3.60 1.55 -6.60
N THR A 34 4.58 1.48 -7.49
CA THR A 34 4.30 1.53 -8.93
C THR A 34 3.75 0.20 -9.43
N LYS A 35 2.98 0.25 -10.53
CA LYS A 35 2.56 -0.96 -11.25
C LYS A 35 3.73 -1.87 -11.64
N TYR A 36 4.93 -1.30 -11.87
CA TYR A 36 6.12 -2.07 -12.24
C TYR A 36 6.65 -2.89 -11.06
N ASP A 37 6.69 -2.30 -9.87
CA ASP A 37 7.09 -3.01 -8.64
C ASP A 37 6.13 -4.16 -8.34
N TYR A 38 4.83 -3.90 -8.50
CA TYR A 38 3.80 -4.93 -8.40
C TYR A 38 3.98 -6.05 -9.44
N TRP A 39 4.30 -5.71 -10.70
CA TRP A 39 4.53 -6.70 -11.75
C TRP A 39 5.73 -7.61 -11.44
N CYS A 40 6.84 -7.03 -10.98
CA CYS A 40 8.01 -7.77 -10.54
C CYS A 40 7.66 -8.74 -9.40
N ALA A 41 6.90 -8.28 -8.40
CA ALA A 41 6.46 -9.11 -7.28
C ALA A 41 5.50 -10.24 -7.71
N SER A 42 4.52 -9.93 -8.56
CA SER A 42 3.57 -10.91 -9.09
C SER A 42 4.26 -11.99 -9.91
N TRP A 43 5.27 -11.62 -10.71
CA TRP A 43 6.08 -12.56 -11.46
C TRP A 43 6.91 -13.47 -10.54
N TRP A 44 7.54 -12.89 -9.51
CA TRP A 44 8.28 -13.65 -8.51
C TRP A 44 7.41 -14.68 -7.78
N CYS A 45 6.15 -14.31 -7.48
CA CYS A 45 5.18 -15.19 -6.82
C CYS A 45 4.41 -16.11 -7.79
N GLN A 46 4.72 -16.10 -9.09
CA GLN A 46 4.00 -16.85 -10.13
C GLN A 46 2.48 -16.65 -10.13
N LEU A 47 2.03 -15.49 -9.65
CA LEU A 47 0.61 -15.14 -9.61
C LEU A 47 0.21 -14.58 -10.97
N LYS A 48 -0.84 -15.14 -11.56
CA LYS A 48 -1.45 -14.60 -12.77
C LYS A 48 -2.17 -13.30 -12.40
N GLN A 49 -1.81 -12.21 -13.07
CA GLN A 49 -2.48 -10.93 -12.86
C GLN A 49 -3.93 -11.03 -13.30
N ASN A 50 -4.82 -10.55 -12.44
CA ASN A 50 -6.23 -10.47 -12.72
C ASN A 50 -6.59 -9.05 -13.15
N ASN A 51 -7.37 -8.92 -14.22
CA ASN A 51 -7.78 -7.64 -14.80
C ASN A 51 -8.77 -6.87 -13.92
N ILE A 52 -9.16 -7.41 -12.77
CA ILE A 52 -9.95 -6.70 -11.76
C ILE A 52 -9.09 -5.76 -10.91
N ILE A 53 -7.77 -5.87 -10.97
CA ILE A 53 -6.88 -5.07 -10.13
C ILE A 53 -6.76 -3.65 -10.69
N ASP A 54 -6.95 -2.68 -9.80
CA ASP A 54 -6.58 -1.29 -10.04
C ASP A 54 -5.06 -1.12 -9.88
N LEU A 55 -4.37 -0.84 -10.98
CA LEU A 55 -2.92 -0.70 -11.02
C LEU A 55 -2.44 0.67 -10.52
N ASP A 56 -3.35 1.64 -10.37
CA ASP A 56 -3.04 2.97 -9.85
C ASP A 56 -3.24 3.03 -8.33
N MET A 57 -3.94 2.04 -7.75
CA MET A 57 -4.16 1.91 -6.31
C MET A 57 -3.47 0.67 -5.75
N ILE A 58 -2.14 0.72 -5.70
CA ILE A 58 -1.32 -0.32 -5.08
C ILE A 58 -0.49 0.28 -3.95
N TYR A 59 -0.58 -0.32 -2.77
CA TYR A 59 0.10 0.15 -1.58
C TYR A 59 0.92 -0.97 -0.96
N ALA A 60 2.11 -0.67 -0.46
CA ALA A 60 2.92 -1.59 0.34
C ALA A 60 3.02 -1.09 1.77
N ASN A 61 2.98 -2.03 2.71
CA ASN A 61 3.30 -1.74 4.10
C ASN A 61 4.79 -1.95 4.35
N GLN A 62 5.47 -0.90 4.81
CA GLN A 62 6.91 -0.92 5.06
C GLN A 62 7.31 -1.87 6.19
N SER A 63 6.49 -1.99 7.23
CA SER A 63 6.82 -2.74 8.44
C SER A 63 6.67 -4.26 8.25
N ASN A 64 5.59 -4.70 7.61
CA ASN A 64 5.28 -6.13 7.49
C ASN A 64 5.41 -6.68 6.06
N LYS A 65 5.80 -5.84 5.09
CA LYS A 65 5.99 -6.18 3.67
C LYS A 65 4.72 -6.73 3.00
N GLU A 66 3.53 -6.48 3.55
CA GLU A 66 2.27 -6.80 2.89
C GLU A 66 1.97 -5.81 1.76
N MET A 67 1.47 -6.30 0.63
CA MET A 67 0.93 -5.47 -0.44
C MET A 67 -0.60 -5.47 -0.40
N TYR A 68 -1.17 -4.29 -0.52
CA TYR A 68 -2.60 -4.05 -0.63
C TYR A 68 -2.93 -3.71 -2.07
N ILE A 69 -3.77 -4.54 -2.66
CA ILE A 69 -4.19 -4.46 -4.06
C ILE A 69 -5.70 -4.23 -4.05
N PHE A 70 -6.13 -3.26 -4.82
CA PHE A 70 -7.51 -2.79 -4.82
C PHE A 70 -8.22 -3.21 -6.12
N ASP A 71 -9.53 -3.39 -6.05
CA ASP A 71 -10.37 -3.71 -7.20
C ASP A 71 -10.71 -2.43 -7.96
N LYS A 72 -10.57 -2.45 -9.29
CA LYS A 72 -10.94 -1.36 -10.20
C LYS A 72 -12.45 -1.09 -10.22
N GLU A 73 -13.27 -2.11 -9.96
CA GLU A 73 -14.74 -2.02 -9.95
C GLU A 73 -15.26 -1.74 -8.53
N GLY A 74 -14.37 -1.63 -7.55
CA GLY A 74 -14.73 -1.28 -6.19
C GLY A 74 -15.24 0.16 -6.10
N GLU A 75 -16.33 0.36 -5.35
CA GLU A 75 -16.74 1.71 -4.94
C GLU A 75 -15.85 2.14 -3.77
N TRP A 76 -14.95 3.08 -4.04
CA TRP A 76 -14.06 3.66 -3.05
C TRP A 76 -14.52 5.09 -2.78
N ASN A 77 -14.86 5.39 -1.51
CA ASN A 77 -15.07 6.77 -1.09
C ASN A 77 -13.72 7.48 -1.15
N ASP A 78 -13.57 8.31 -2.17
CA ASP A 78 -12.37 9.06 -2.55
C ASP A 78 -12.20 10.37 -1.76
N GLU A 79 -13.13 10.67 -0.85
CA GLU A 79 -13.03 11.77 0.12
C GLU A 79 -11.75 11.62 0.96
N GLY A 80 -10.70 12.35 0.57
CA GLY A 80 -9.40 12.40 1.26
C GLY A 80 -8.31 11.48 0.70
N VAL A 81 -8.52 10.78 -0.43
CA VAL A 81 -7.48 9.93 -1.06
C VAL A 81 -6.46 10.77 -1.86
N TYR A 82 -6.89 11.89 -2.46
CA TYR A 82 -6.00 12.89 -3.07
C TYR A 82 -5.53 13.93 -2.04
N HIS A 83 -4.94 13.47 -0.94
CA HIS A 83 -4.35 14.37 0.06
C HIS A 83 -2.84 14.42 -0.13
N GLU A 84 -2.22 15.61 -0.10
CA GLU A 84 -0.76 15.79 -0.25
C GLU A 84 0.06 14.88 0.68
N GLY A 85 -0.49 14.51 1.85
CA GLY A 85 0.17 13.64 2.83
C GLY A 85 0.27 12.15 2.45
N LEU A 86 -0.37 11.71 1.36
CA LEU A 86 -0.23 10.37 0.78
C LEU A 86 0.64 10.35 -0.48
N ASN A 87 1.18 11.50 -0.88
CA ASN A 87 2.10 11.58 -2.02
C ASN A 87 3.44 10.94 -1.66
N VAL A 88 4.09 10.31 -2.64
CA VAL A 88 5.39 9.63 -2.48
C VAL A 88 6.39 10.53 -1.77
N GLU A 89 6.46 11.80 -2.14
CA GLU A 89 7.37 12.80 -1.55
C GLU A 89 7.20 13.01 -0.03
N ASN A 90 5.99 12.79 0.51
CA ASN A 90 5.68 12.99 1.92
C ASN A 90 5.65 11.69 2.72
N THR A 91 5.46 10.54 2.07
CA THR A 91 5.42 9.21 2.72
C THR A 91 6.72 8.43 2.61
N PHE A 92 7.54 8.71 1.60
CA PHE A 92 8.77 7.97 1.32
C PHE A 92 9.98 8.80 1.72
N ASP A 93 10.63 8.41 2.82
CA ASP A 93 11.95 8.92 3.19
C ASP A 93 13.01 7.95 2.69
N GLU A 94 13.56 8.26 1.52
CA GLU A 94 14.56 7.45 0.83
C GLU A 94 15.82 7.22 1.70
N ALA A 95 16.22 8.20 2.52
CA ALA A 95 17.39 8.09 3.38
C ALA A 95 17.18 7.03 4.48
N THR A 96 16.02 7.07 5.14
CA THR A 96 15.65 6.08 6.15
C THR A 96 15.51 4.67 5.52
N TRP A 97 14.97 4.58 4.30
CA TRP A 97 14.83 3.31 3.60
C TRP A 97 16.18 2.66 3.25
N TYR A 98 17.15 3.45 2.77
CA TYR A 98 18.50 2.94 2.48
C TYR A 98 19.25 2.49 3.74
N ASP A 99 19.08 3.20 4.85
CA ASP A 99 19.71 2.85 6.13
C ASP A 99 19.15 1.54 6.71
N GLU A 100 17.83 1.33 6.63
CA GLU A 100 17.20 0.07 7.04
C GLU A 100 17.56 -1.10 6.11
N PHE A 101 17.79 -0.84 4.81
CA PHE A 101 18.15 -1.89 3.85
C PHE A 101 19.61 -2.35 3.96
N ASN A 102 20.52 -1.46 4.41
CA ASN A 102 21.96 -1.72 4.54
C ASN A 102 22.44 -1.94 5.99
N SER A 103 21.54 -2.23 6.93
CA SER A 103 21.90 -2.43 8.34
C SER A 103 22.86 -3.61 8.62
N ASP A 104 23.23 -4.40 7.61
CA ASP A 104 24.17 -5.52 7.69
C ASP A 104 25.65 -5.13 7.50
N THR A 105 26.01 -3.85 7.62
CA THR A 105 27.40 -3.36 7.42
C THR A 105 28.01 -2.59 8.60
N HIS A 106 27.85 -3.08 9.83
CA HIS A 106 28.72 -2.72 10.95
C HIS A 106 29.08 -3.91 11.85
#